data_AF-A0A532TW80-F1
#
_entry.id   AF-A0A532TW80-F1
#
_cell.length_a   1.000
_cell.length_b   1.000
_cell.length_c   1.000
_cell.angle_alpha   90.00
_cell.angle_beta   90.00
_cell.angle_gamma   90.00
#
_symmetry.space_group_name_H-M   'P 1'
#
loop_
_entity.id
_entity.type
_entity.pdbx_description
1 polymer ?
#
loop_
_entity_poly.entity_id
_entity_poly.type
_entity_poly.pdbx_seq_one_letter_code
_entity_poly.pdbx_strand_id
1 'polypeptide(L)'
;MIDLKNEMAIFEEEKEEKPNSKEKNGLNNDEKEILEDQEIQKAMVTPIKLNNNNNNKKISLKGNLKKKKKNNHKSIIEQSERFATIIASSVDGGAPVLGSILPLIPFFFGDSLSIFHFLVAYGVLIAILIYLGVFLGKISGGGHAKYAIHLVTAGITTLLVSLLLQLVIPT
;
A
#
# COMPACT_ATOMS: atom_id res chain seq x y z
N MET A 1 24.98 12.91 -3.58
CA MET A 1 23.69 12.85 -2.86
C MET A 1 23.00 14.17 -3.11
N ILE A 2 21.92 14.15 -3.88
CA ILE A 2 21.03 15.29 -4.09
C ILE A 2 19.74 14.90 -3.38
N ASP A 3 19.38 15.67 -2.36
CA ASP A 3 18.32 15.37 -1.41
C ASP A 3 16.98 15.93 -1.95
N LEU A 4 16.06 15.01 -2.22
CA LEU A 4 14.66 15.29 -2.56
C LEU A 4 13.87 15.51 -1.26
N LYS A 5 13.88 16.74 -0.76
CA LYS A 5 12.92 17.15 0.26
C LYS A 5 12.73 18.66 0.23
N ASN A 6 11.79 19.11 -0.62
CA ASN A 6 10.91 20.25 -0.36
C ASN A 6 9.84 20.46 -1.45
N GLU A 7 9.41 19.40 -2.14
CA GLU A 7 8.11 19.39 -2.83
C GLU A 7 7.03 19.04 -1.82
N MET A 8 6.58 20.05 -1.07
CA MET A 8 5.23 20.13 -0.51
C MET A 8 5.03 21.53 0.08
N ALA A 9 4.86 22.50 -0.81
CA ALA A 9 4.31 23.80 -0.47
C ALA A 9 2.91 23.89 -1.08
N ILE A 10 1.93 23.58 -0.24
CA ILE A 10 0.67 24.31 -0.03
C ILE A 10 0.10 24.98 -1.31
N PHE A 11 -1.03 24.44 -1.78
CA PHE A 11 -1.90 25.10 -2.74
C PHE A 11 -2.39 26.43 -2.15
N GLU A 12 -1.86 27.54 -2.66
CA GLU A 12 -2.47 28.86 -2.53
C GLU A 12 -3.60 28.97 -3.55
N GLU A 13 -4.77 29.36 -3.03
CA GLU A 13 -5.98 29.65 -3.77
C GLU A 13 -5.83 31.04 -4.38
N GLU A 14 -5.30 31.15 -5.60
CA GLU A 14 -5.30 32.40 -6.35
C GLU A 14 -6.49 32.45 -7.32
N LYS A 15 -7.36 33.42 -7.04
CA LYS A 15 -8.43 33.89 -7.91
C LYS A 15 -7.82 34.48 -9.16
N GLU A 16 -7.90 33.78 -10.29
CA GLU A 16 -7.53 34.39 -11.56
C GLU A 16 -8.69 35.13 -12.22
N GLU A 17 -8.41 36.40 -12.43
CA GLU A 17 -9.14 37.43 -13.11
C GLU A 17 -9.48 37.04 -14.56
N LYS A 18 -10.61 37.54 -15.05
CA LYS A 18 -10.84 37.65 -16.49
C LYS A 18 -10.03 38.83 -17.04
N PRO A 19 -9.37 38.66 -18.20
CA PRO A 19 -9.28 39.78 -19.13
C PRO A 19 -9.79 39.48 -20.53
N ASN A 20 -10.16 40.59 -21.15
CA ASN A 20 -11.08 40.81 -22.24
C ASN A 20 -10.39 40.82 -23.62
N SER A 21 -11.20 40.53 -24.64
CA SER A 21 -11.16 41.04 -26.03
C SER A 21 -10.09 40.52 -26.99
N LYS A 22 -10.56 39.86 -28.07
CA LYS A 22 -10.68 40.50 -29.39
C LYS A 22 -11.57 39.67 -30.32
N GLU A 23 -12.62 40.34 -30.75
CA GLU A 23 -13.64 39.92 -31.69
C GLU A 23 -13.07 39.73 -33.10
N LYS A 24 -13.37 38.58 -33.72
CA LYS A 24 -13.96 38.51 -35.07
C LYS A 24 -14.41 37.08 -35.40
N ASN A 25 -15.61 37.01 -35.96
CA ASN A 25 -16.20 35.90 -36.74
C ASN A 25 -16.97 34.84 -35.96
N GLY A 26 -18.25 35.13 -35.70
CA GLY A 26 -19.35 34.39 -36.31
C GLY A 26 -19.56 32.90 -35.98
N LEU A 27 -18.93 32.34 -34.95
CA LEU A 27 -19.21 30.96 -34.50
C LEU A 27 -19.96 30.99 -33.17
N ASN A 28 -20.99 30.14 -33.06
CA ASN A 28 -21.77 29.97 -31.83
C ASN A 28 -20.90 29.33 -30.72
N ASN A 29 -21.33 29.43 -29.46
CA ASN A 29 -20.56 28.90 -28.32
C ASN A 29 -20.27 27.39 -28.48
N ASP A 30 -21.19 26.67 -29.11
CA ASP A 30 -21.08 25.24 -29.39
C ASP A 30 -19.93 24.94 -30.36
N GLU A 31 -19.73 25.75 -31.40
CA GLU A 31 -18.64 25.57 -32.37
C GLU A 31 -17.25 25.85 -31.78
N LYS A 32 -17.16 26.73 -30.78
CA LYS A 32 -15.88 27.00 -30.08
C LYS A 32 -15.48 25.84 -29.17
N GLU A 33 -16.43 25.29 -28.42
CA GLU A 33 -16.21 24.13 -27.56
C GLU A 33 -15.79 22.89 -28.39
N ILE A 34 -16.40 22.71 -29.57
CA ILE A 34 -16.03 21.63 -30.50
C ILE A 34 -14.60 21.79 -31.03
N LEU A 35 -14.15 23.02 -31.31
CA LEU A 35 -12.79 23.29 -31.79
C LEU A 35 -11.75 23.06 -30.70
N GLU A 36 -12.03 23.49 -29.46
CA GLU A 36 -11.16 23.25 -28.31
C GLU A 36 -11.05 21.74 -28.00
N ASP A 37 -12.17 21.01 -28.02
CA ASP A 37 -12.18 19.56 -27.83
C ASP A 37 -11.43 18.81 -28.95
N GLN A 38 -11.41 19.34 -30.17
CA GLN A 38 -10.62 18.78 -31.27
C GLN A 38 -9.12 19.02 -31.11
N GLU A 39 -8.71 20.18 -30.61
CA GLU A 39 -7.30 20.47 -30.31
C GLU A 39 -6.79 19.60 -29.15
N ILE A 40 -7.59 19.44 -28.09
CA ILE A 40 -7.26 18.57 -26.95
C ILE A 40 -7.13 17.10 -27.40
N GLN A 41 -8.02 16.63 -28.28
CA GLN A 41 -7.94 15.27 -28.82
C GLN A 41 -6.71 15.03 -29.72
N LYS A 42 -6.24 16.06 -30.43
CA LYS A 42 -5.04 15.97 -31.28
C LYS A 42 -3.75 15.90 -30.46
N ALA A 43 -3.77 16.41 -29.23
CA ALA A 43 -2.67 16.33 -28.27
C ALA A 43 -2.66 15.02 -27.46
N MET A 44 -3.70 14.20 -27.54
CA MET A 44 -3.77 12.92 -26.82
C MET A 44 -3.09 11.77 -27.58
N VAL A 45 -2.36 10.92 -26.84
CA VAL A 45 -1.68 9.71 -27.36
C VAL A 45 -2.68 8.63 -27.83
N THR A 46 -3.92 8.68 -27.36
CA THR A 46 -5.01 7.80 -27.79
C THR A 46 -6.30 8.59 -28.00
N PRO A 47 -6.86 8.65 -29.21
CA PRO A 47 -8.07 9.42 -29.48
C PRO A 47 -9.31 8.71 -28.94
N ILE A 48 -10.17 9.44 -28.23
CA ILE A 48 -11.47 8.97 -27.78
C ILE A 48 -12.50 9.33 -28.86
N LYS A 49 -13.05 8.34 -29.57
CA LYS A 49 -14.15 8.59 -30.52
C LYS A 49 -15.45 8.87 -29.76
N LEU A 50 -15.81 10.14 -29.57
CA LEU A 50 -17.16 10.52 -29.14
C LEU A 50 -18.11 10.44 -30.35
N ASN A 51 -19.01 9.44 -30.34
CA ASN A 51 -20.14 9.39 -31.24
C ASN A 51 -21.26 10.27 -30.66
N ASN A 52 -21.45 11.45 -31.23
CA ASN A 52 -22.45 12.41 -30.76
C ASN A 52 -23.86 11.99 -31.24
N ASN A 53 -24.55 11.18 -30.43
CA ASN A 53 -25.97 10.92 -30.60
C ASN A 53 -26.71 11.53 -29.41
N ASN A 54 -27.30 12.70 -29.64
CA ASN A 54 -28.15 13.43 -28.71
C ASN A 54 -29.24 12.52 -28.16
N ASN A 55 -29.09 12.05 -26.91
CA ASN A 55 -30.19 11.60 -26.06
C ASN A 55 -29.76 11.62 -24.59
N ASN A 56 -30.38 12.53 -23.83
CA ASN A 56 -30.33 12.69 -22.38
C ASN A 56 -30.15 11.36 -21.62
N LYS A 57 -28.95 11.09 -21.09
CA LYS A 57 -28.76 9.98 -20.16
C LYS A 57 -27.79 10.36 -19.04
N LYS A 58 -28.35 10.55 -17.85
CA LYS A 58 -27.66 10.65 -16.56
C LYS A 58 -26.45 9.70 -16.52
N ILE A 59 -25.25 10.26 -16.42
CA ILE A 59 -24.03 9.52 -16.14
C ILE A 59 -24.06 9.12 -14.67
N SER A 60 -24.67 7.97 -14.38
CA SER A 60 -24.38 7.23 -13.16
C SER A 60 -23.07 6.50 -13.38
N LEU A 61 -21.99 7.01 -12.78
CA LEU A 61 -20.71 6.33 -12.64
C LEU A 61 -20.85 5.18 -11.62
N LYS A 62 -21.74 4.23 -11.89
CA LYS A 62 -21.66 2.90 -11.28
C LYS A 62 -20.71 2.11 -12.17
N GLY A 63 -19.42 2.22 -11.87
CA GLY A 63 -18.34 1.50 -12.52
C GLY A 63 -18.52 -0.01 -12.41
N ASN A 64 -19.34 -0.58 -13.30
CA ASN A 64 -19.32 -1.99 -13.59
C ASN A 64 -17.95 -2.31 -14.18
N LEU A 65 -17.07 -2.91 -13.38
CA LEU A 65 -15.89 -3.64 -13.82
C LEU A 65 -16.35 -4.74 -14.79
N LYS A 66 -16.55 -4.37 -16.06
CA LYS A 66 -16.92 -5.29 -17.12
C LYS A 66 -15.76 -6.24 -17.34
N LYS A 67 -15.96 -7.47 -16.83
CA LYS A 67 -15.34 -8.74 -17.25
C LYS A 67 -14.61 -8.60 -18.58
N LYS A 68 -13.30 -8.40 -18.53
CA LYS A 68 -12.45 -8.40 -19.73
C LYS A 68 -12.39 -9.84 -20.25
N LYS A 69 -12.80 -9.97 -21.50
CA LYS A 69 -12.97 -11.21 -22.27
C LYS A 69 -11.70 -12.07 -22.19
N LYS A 70 -11.89 -13.33 -21.78
CA LYS A 70 -10.90 -14.39 -21.65
C LYS A 70 -10.31 -14.72 -23.03
N ASN A 71 -9.15 -14.13 -23.33
CA ASN A 71 -8.28 -14.66 -24.37
C ASN A 71 -7.31 -15.62 -23.66
N ASN A 72 -7.27 -16.89 -24.06
CA ASN A 72 -6.53 -17.96 -23.39
C ASN A 72 -4.99 -17.85 -23.49
N HIS A 73 -4.46 -16.69 -23.90
CA HIS A 73 -3.04 -16.39 -23.84
C HIS A 73 -2.77 -15.73 -22.49
N LYS A 74 -2.36 -16.52 -21.50
CA LYS A 74 -1.87 -15.99 -20.21
C LYS A 74 -0.78 -14.97 -20.52
N SER A 75 -1.02 -13.70 -20.21
CA SER A 75 -0.01 -12.68 -20.41
C SER A 75 1.17 -12.96 -19.48
N ILE A 76 2.39 -12.56 -19.88
CA ILE A 76 3.59 -12.69 -19.02
C ILE A 76 3.35 -12.02 -17.65
N ILE A 77 2.54 -10.97 -17.63
CA ILE A 77 2.10 -10.27 -16.42
C ILE A 77 1.28 -11.19 -15.51
N GLU A 78 0.28 -11.90 -16.04
CA GLU A 78 -0.56 -12.82 -15.23
C GLU A 78 0.27 -13.97 -14.63
N GLN A 79 1.25 -14.49 -15.38
CA GLN A 79 2.13 -15.55 -14.87
C GLN A 79 3.05 -15.03 -13.76
N SER A 80 3.58 -13.81 -13.91
CA SER A 80 4.43 -13.15 -12.91
C SER A 80 3.64 -12.83 -11.64
N GLU A 81 2.40 -12.38 -11.77
CA GLU A 81 1.51 -12.10 -10.64
C GLU A 81 1.19 -13.38 -9.86
N ARG A 82 0.88 -14.48 -10.55
CA ARG A 82 0.66 -15.79 -9.90
C ARG A 82 1.90 -16.26 -9.17
N PHE A 83 3.08 -16.14 -9.79
CA PHE A 83 4.33 -16.51 -9.15
C PHE A 83 4.63 -15.66 -7.91
N ALA A 84 4.51 -14.34 -8.02
CA ALA A 84 4.69 -13.42 -6.90
C ALA A 84 3.73 -13.73 -5.75
N THR A 85 2.46 -14.05 -6.06
CA THR A 85 1.47 -14.44 -5.07
C THR A 85 1.87 -15.72 -4.34
N ILE A 86 2.32 -16.75 -5.07
CA ILE A 86 2.76 -18.01 -4.47
C ILE A 86 3.94 -17.77 -3.53
N ILE A 87 4.96 -17.04 -3.97
CA ILE A 87 6.14 -16.75 -3.15
C ILE A 87 5.77 -15.88 -1.94
N ALA A 88 4.98 -14.83 -2.15
CA ALA A 88 4.54 -13.95 -1.07
C ALA A 88 3.75 -14.72 0.00
N SER A 89 2.79 -15.55 -0.39
CA SER A 89 2.02 -16.36 0.56
C SER A 89 2.87 -17.40 1.30
N SER A 90 3.88 -17.98 0.64
CA SER A 90 4.78 -18.93 1.30
C SER A 90 5.69 -18.25 2.32
N VAL A 91 6.19 -17.05 2.01
CA VAL A 91 7.05 -16.29 2.94
C VAL A 91 6.23 -15.74 4.10
N ASP A 92 5.04 -15.22 3.84
CA ASP A 92 4.14 -14.66 4.85
C ASP A 92 3.62 -15.74 5.81
N GLY A 93 3.38 -16.95 5.33
CA GLY A 93 3.04 -18.10 6.18
C GLY A 93 4.24 -18.71 6.91
N GLY A 94 5.40 -18.81 6.24
CA GLY A 94 6.59 -19.45 6.81
C GLY A 94 7.31 -18.60 7.85
N ALA A 95 7.33 -17.28 7.68
CA ALA A 95 8.05 -16.38 8.57
C ALA A 95 7.55 -16.43 10.04
N PRO A 96 6.23 -16.40 10.34
CA PRO A 96 5.73 -16.55 11.71
C PRO A 96 6.09 -17.89 12.36
N VAL A 97 6.11 -18.98 11.58
CA VAL A 97 6.52 -20.30 12.08
C VAL A 97 7.99 -20.26 12.54
N LEU A 98 8.88 -19.74 11.70
CA LEU A 98 10.29 -19.61 12.07
C LEU A 98 10.48 -18.62 13.24
N GLY A 99 9.75 -17.51 13.23
CA GLY A 99 9.81 -16.50 14.29
C GLY A 99 9.31 -17.01 15.64
N SER A 100 8.39 -17.97 15.67
CA SER A 100 7.88 -18.57 16.92
C SER A 100 8.69 -19.76 17.41
N ILE A 101 9.33 -20.52 16.51
CA ILE A 101 10.20 -21.65 16.88
C ILE A 101 11.50 -21.16 17.52
N LEU A 102 12.08 -20.06 17.05
CA LEU A 102 13.40 -19.62 17.49
C LEU A 102 13.49 -19.30 19.00
N PRO A 103 12.51 -18.61 19.63
CA PRO A 103 12.46 -18.44 21.08
C PRO A 103 12.24 -19.74 21.87
N LEU A 104 11.73 -20.80 21.24
CA LEU A 104 11.50 -22.09 21.91
C LEU A 104 12.77 -22.94 22.01
N ILE A 105 13.81 -22.65 21.22
CA ILE A 105 15.07 -23.40 21.19
C ILE A 105 15.65 -23.67 22.59
N PRO A 106 15.72 -22.71 23.52
CA PRO A 106 16.28 -22.94 24.85
C PRO A 106 15.55 -24.04 25.64
N PHE A 107 14.25 -24.26 25.39
CA PHE A 107 13.48 -25.29 26.09
C PHE A 107 13.75 -26.71 25.58
N PHE A 108 14.43 -26.87 24.44
CA PHE A 108 14.86 -28.19 23.96
C PHE A 108 16.17 -28.67 24.59
N PHE A 109 16.88 -27.80 25.32
CA PHE A 109 18.12 -28.13 25.98
C PHE A 109 17.91 -28.19 27.49
N GLY A 110 18.10 -29.35 28.10
CA GLY A 110 18.04 -29.56 29.54
C GLY A 110 16.89 -30.48 29.99
N ASP A 111 17.16 -31.28 31.02
CA ASP A 111 16.20 -32.27 31.54
C ASP A 111 15.10 -31.66 32.43
N SER A 112 15.23 -30.38 32.80
CA SER A 112 14.27 -29.69 33.67
C SER A 112 14.01 -28.24 33.24
N LEU A 113 12.76 -27.81 33.41
CA LEU A 113 12.29 -26.46 33.08
C LEU A 113 12.73 -25.45 34.16
N SER A 114 14.00 -25.02 34.09
CA SER A 114 14.54 -23.98 34.98
C SER A 114 14.17 -22.56 34.52
N ILE A 115 14.12 -21.61 35.47
CA ILE A 115 13.92 -20.17 35.22
C ILE A 115 14.92 -19.60 34.20
N PHE A 116 16.11 -20.19 34.12
CA PHE A 116 17.16 -19.80 33.19
C PHE A 116 16.72 -19.96 31.72
N HIS A 117 16.03 -21.05 31.38
CA HIS A 117 15.54 -21.29 30.01
C HIS A 117 14.51 -20.23 29.59
N PHE A 118 13.64 -19.82 30.52
CA PHE A 118 12.70 -18.72 30.29
C PHE A 118 13.44 -17.40 30.03
N LEU A 119 14.45 -17.08 30.83
CA LEU A 119 15.21 -15.83 30.68
C LEU A 119 15.94 -15.78 29.32
N VAL A 120 16.54 -16.89 28.91
CA VAL A 120 17.18 -17.01 27.59
C VAL A 120 16.15 -16.93 26.47
N ALA A 121 15.02 -17.62 26.58
CA ALA A 121 13.94 -17.58 25.58
C ALA A 121 13.39 -16.17 25.37
N TYR A 122 13.13 -15.43 26.46
CA TYR A 122 12.72 -14.03 26.38
C TYR A 122 13.82 -13.14 25.79
N GLY A 123 15.08 -13.39 26.13
CA GLY A 123 16.22 -12.70 25.52
C GLY A 123 16.28 -12.90 24.01
N VAL A 124 16.11 -14.14 23.55
CA VAL A 124 16.04 -14.49 22.12
C VAL A 124 14.84 -13.81 21.45
N LEU A 125 13.65 -13.84 22.08
CA LEU A 125 12.46 -13.18 21.58
C LEU A 125 12.68 -11.67 21.37
N ILE A 126 13.22 -10.98 22.37
CA ILE A 126 13.50 -9.54 22.29
C ILE A 126 14.54 -9.25 21.21
N ALA A 127 15.61 -10.04 21.13
CA ALA A 127 16.63 -9.89 20.09
C ALA A 127 16.04 -10.03 18.68
N ILE A 128 15.13 -11.00 18.48
CA ILE A 128 14.42 -11.20 17.21
C ILE A 128 13.53 -9.99 16.90
N LEU A 129 12.78 -9.47 17.87
CA LEU A 129 11.94 -8.28 17.67
C LEU A 129 12.77 -7.04 17.31
N ILE A 130 13.89 -6.82 17.99
CA ILE A 130 14.78 -5.70 17.65
C ILE A 130 15.35 -5.88 16.24
N TYR A 131 15.85 -7.08 15.91
CA TYR A 131 16.39 -7.39 14.60
C TYR A 131 15.35 -7.19 13.48
N LEU A 132 14.15 -7.74 13.64
CA LEU A 132 13.04 -7.57 12.70
C LEU A 132 12.63 -6.12 12.57
N GLY A 133 12.54 -5.38 13.66
CA GLY A 133 12.17 -3.97 13.61
C GLY A 133 13.21 -3.10 12.89
N VAL A 134 14.50 -3.34 13.12
CA VAL A 134 15.58 -2.68 12.35
C VAL A 134 15.51 -3.08 10.87
N PHE A 135 15.31 -4.38 10.59
CA PHE A 135 15.21 -4.90 9.23
C PHE A 135 14.04 -4.27 8.46
N LEU A 136 12.86 -4.22 9.08
CA LEU A 136 11.67 -3.59 8.53
C LEU A 136 11.88 -2.08 8.32
N GLY A 137 12.55 -1.42 9.27
CA GLY A 137 12.92 -0.01 9.10
C GLY A 137 13.79 0.22 7.88
N LYS A 138 14.76 -0.67 7.62
CA LYS A 138 15.64 -0.62 6.45
C LYS A 138 14.89 -0.83 5.14
N ILE A 139 13.98 -1.82 5.08
CA ILE A 139 13.19 -2.11 3.87
C ILE A 139 12.13 -1.02 3.62
N SER A 140 11.54 -0.46 4.67
CA SER A 140 10.45 0.51 4.56
C SER A 140 10.91 1.95 4.24
N GLY A 141 12.22 2.19 4.13
CA GLY A 141 12.77 3.55 3.95
C GLY A 141 12.51 4.48 5.14
N GLY A 142 12.18 3.93 6.31
CA GLY A 142 11.88 4.68 7.53
C GLY A 142 13.03 4.67 8.54
N GLY A 143 12.82 5.32 9.68
CA GLY A 143 13.82 5.30 10.76
C GLY A 143 13.98 3.91 11.37
N HIS A 144 15.18 3.31 11.28
CA HIS A 144 15.47 1.96 11.77
C HIS A 144 15.07 1.76 13.25
N ALA A 145 15.44 2.72 14.10
CA ALA A 145 15.11 2.68 15.53
C ALA A 145 13.62 2.87 15.80
N LYS A 146 12.91 3.67 14.99
CA LYS A 146 11.47 3.91 15.15
C LYS A 146 10.67 2.63 14.94
N TYR A 147 11.05 1.81 13.96
CA TYR A 147 10.39 0.52 13.72
C TYR A 147 10.73 -0.52 14.78
N ALA A 148 11.98 -0.56 15.26
CA ALA A 148 12.36 -1.42 16.38
C ALA A 148 11.56 -1.12 17.65
N ILE A 149 11.42 0.16 18.01
CA ILE A 149 10.63 0.57 19.18
C ILE A 149 9.15 0.20 18.98
N HIS A 150 8.55 0.49 17.82
CA HIS A 150 7.16 0.11 17.56
C HIS A 150 6.93 -1.39 17.69
N LEU A 151 7.84 -2.22 17.18
CA LEU A 151 7.67 -3.67 17.20
C LEU A 151 7.82 -4.24 18.63
N VAL A 152 8.76 -3.71 19.41
CA VAL A 152 8.90 -4.08 20.83
C VAL A 152 7.68 -3.62 21.64
N THR A 153 7.22 -2.37 21.44
CA THR A 153 6.01 -1.86 22.11
C THR A 153 4.79 -2.68 21.74
N ALA A 154 4.61 -3.04 20.46
CA ALA A 154 3.53 -3.92 20.03
C ALA A 154 3.60 -5.29 20.73
N GLY A 155 4.79 -5.89 20.83
CA GLY A 155 5.00 -7.13 21.57
C GLY A 155 4.63 -7.02 23.05
N ILE A 156 5.02 -5.93 23.73
CA ILE A 156 4.63 -5.66 25.11
C ILE A 156 3.12 -5.48 25.23
N THR A 157 2.49 -4.73 24.32
CA THR A 157 1.04 -4.55 24.30
C THR A 157 0.31 -5.88 24.12
N THR A 158 0.76 -6.74 23.19
CA THR A 158 0.19 -8.08 23.02
C THR A 158 0.35 -8.93 24.28
N LEU A 159 1.52 -8.90 24.92
CA LEU A 159 1.75 -9.60 26.19
C LEU A 159 0.77 -9.14 27.28
N LEU A 160 0.59 -7.82 27.44
CA LEU A 160 -0.35 -7.26 28.42
C LEU A 160 -1.79 -7.69 28.13
N VAL A 161 -2.22 -7.68 26.86
CA VAL A 161 -3.55 -8.16 26.47
C VAL A 161 -3.70 -9.65 26.76
N SER A 162 -2.69 -10.47 26.48
CA SER A 162 -2.70 -11.90 26.80
C SER A 162 -2.82 -12.16 28.31
N LEU A 163 -2.06 -11.42 29.13
CA LEU A 163 -2.14 -11.53 30.59
C LEU A 163 -3.50 -11.07 31.13
N LEU A 164 -4.07 -10.00 30.56
CA LEU A 164 -5.40 -9.53 30.94
C LEU A 164 -6.48 -10.56 30.60
N LEU A 165 -6.40 -11.19 29.42
CA LEU A 165 -7.31 -12.27 29.05
C LEU A 165 -7.20 -13.46 29.99
N GLN A 166 -5.98 -13.83 30.39
CA GLN A 166 -5.76 -14.91 31.35
C GLN A 166 -6.31 -14.58 32.74
N LEU A 167 -6.29 -13.31 33.15
CA LEU A 167 -6.89 -12.87 34.41
C LEU A 167 -8.44 -12.92 34.38
N VAL A 168 -9.05 -12.54 33.25
CA VAL A 168 -10.51 -12.50 33.08
C VAL A 168 -11.10 -13.89 32.94
N ILE A 169 -10.37 -14.81 32.31
CA ILE A 169 -10.79 -16.21 32.11
C ILE A 169 -9.99 -17.06 33.11
N PRO A 170 -10.47 -17.25 34.35
CA PRO A 170 -9.83 -18.16 35.28
C PRO A 170 -9.87 -19.57 34.66
N THR A 171 -8.68 -20.09 34.38
CA THR A 171 -8.44 -21.44 33.87
C THR A 171 -7.85 -22.31 34.98
#